data_AF-A0A939MLY4-F1
#
_entry.id   AF-A0A939MLY4-F1
#
_cell.length_a   1.000
_cell.length_b   1.000
_cell.length_c   1.000
_cell.angle_alpha   90.00
_cell.angle_beta   90.00
_cell.angle_gamma   90.00
#
_symmetry.space_group_name_H-M   'P 1'
#
loop_
_entity.id
_entity.type
_entity.pdbx_description
1 polymer ?
#
loop_
_entity_poly.entity_id
_entity_poly.type
_entity_poly.pdbx_seq_one_letter_code
_entity_poly.pdbx_strand_id
1 'polypeptide(L)' 'MGNAIVRTVEAPEHGAFETGTCGGFPTYKPDSKFAKCNDKQMSGTSLFYKSSDGYVGPDSFKVLIIYPNLLAYKMIVR' A
#
# COMPACT_ATOMS: atom_id res chain seq x y z
N MET A 1 -12.24 1.91 -12.12
CA MET A 1 -10.79 1.61 -11.97
C MET A 1 -10.67 0.49 -10.96
N GLY A 2 -9.79 -0.48 -11.20
CA GLY A 2 -9.54 -1.58 -10.25
C GLY A 2 -8.59 -1.17 -9.13
N ASN A 3 -8.43 -2.04 -8.14
CA ASN A 3 -7.44 -1.85 -7.08
C ASN A 3 -6.02 -2.14 -7.57
N ALA A 4 -5.01 -1.56 -6.93
CA ALA A 4 -3.62 -1.90 -7.21
C ALA A 4 -3.33 -3.35 -6.79
N ILE A 5 -2.56 -4.06 -7.60
CA ILE A 5 -2.07 -5.40 -7.27
C ILE A 5 -0.73 -5.25 -6.56
N VAL A 6 -0.59 -5.88 -5.41
CA VAL A 6 0.68 -5.93 -4.68
C VAL A 6 1.28 -7.33 -4.84
N ARG A 7 2.58 -7.38 -5.17
CA ARG A 7 3.37 -8.61 -5.18
C ARG A 7 4.54 -8.47 -4.23
N THR A 8 4.78 -9.49 -3.42
CA THR A 8 5.96 -9.58 -2.57
C THR A 8 7.20 -9.77 -3.43
N VAL A 9 8.23 -8.96 -3.19
CA VAL A 9 9.56 -9.09 -3.79
C VAL A 9 10.54 -9.62 -2.74
N GLU A 10 10.44 -9.13 -1.51
CA GLU A 10 11.23 -9.54 -0.36
C GLU A 10 10.34 -9.50 0.87
N ALA A 11 10.27 -10.60 1.61
CA ALA A 11 9.51 -10.68 2.84
C ALA A 11 10.24 -9.97 4.00
N PRO A 12 9.51 -9.50 5.02
CA PRO A 12 10.13 -8.98 6.25
C PRO A 12 10.95 -10.07 6.96
N GLU A 13 12.02 -9.66 7.64
CA GLU A 13 12.88 -10.59 8.41
C GLU A 13 12.27 -10.89 9.78
N HIS A 14 11.54 -9.92 10.35
CA HIS A 14 11.08 -9.95 11.74
C HIS A 14 9.58 -9.72 11.88
N GLY A 15 8.81 -10.27 10.94
CA GLY A 15 7.36 -10.22 10.97
C GLY A 15 6.74 -10.89 9.76
N ALA A 16 5.49 -10.53 9.52
CA ALA A 16 4.75 -10.89 8.32
C ALA A 16 3.94 -9.69 7.85
N PHE A 17 3.64 -9.64 6.56
CA PHE A 17 2.64 -8.71 6.05
C PHE A 17 1.63 -9.41 5.17
N GLU A 18 0.43 -8.84 5.16
CA GLU A 18 -0.68 -9.27 4.31
C GLU A 18 -1.23 -8.09 3.53
N THR A 19 -1.90 -8.39 2.42
CA THR A 19 -2.59 -7.40 1.60
C THR A 19 -4.09 -7.60 1.73
N GLY A 20 -4.85 -6.52 1.90
CA GLY A 20 -6.30 -6.59 1.95
C GLY A 20 -6.96 -5.42 1.26
N THR A 21 -8.22 -5.59 0.88
CA THR A 21 -9.03 -4.49 0.36
C THR A 21 -9.43 -3.56 1.49
N CYS A 22 -9.25 -2.26 1.32
CA CYS A 22 -9.67 -1.24 2.28
C CYS A 22 -10.34 -0.07 1.56
N GLY A 23 -11.21 0.65 2.27
CA GLY A 23 -11.75 1.93 1.82
C GLY A 23 -10.78 3.06 2.14
N GLY A 24 -10.45 3.89 1.16
CA GLY A 24 -9.58 5.06 1.32
C GLY A 24 -10.13 6.30 0.62
N PHE A 25 -9.67 7.46 1.06
CA PHE A 25 -9.94 8.73 0.42
C PHE A 25 -8.67 9.20 -0.29
N PRO A 26 -8.75 9.61 -1.57
CA PRO A 26 -7.63 10.27 -2.24
C PRO A 26 -7.14 11.51 -1.50
N THR A 27 -5.89 11.87 -1.74
CA THR A 27 -5.22 13.03 -1.15
C THR A 27 -4.70 13.98 -2.23
N TYR A 28 -5.53 14.27 -3.24
CA TYR A 28 -5.18 15.25 -4.28
C TYR A 28 -4.99 16.64 -3.65
N LYS A 29 -4.01 17.41 -4.14
CA LYS A 29 -3.81 18.79 -3.71
C LYS A 29 -5.05 19.67 -4.02
N PRO A 30 -5.33 20.74 -3.25
CA PRO A 30 -6.51 21.58 -3.44
C PRO A 30 -6.64 22.23 -4.82
N ASP A 31 -5.53 22.51 -5.48
CA ASP A 31 -5.44 23.09 -6.83
C ASP A 31 -5.63 22.06 -7.95
N SER A 32 -5.68 20.77 -7.63
CA SER A 32 -5.93 19.71 -8.60
C SER A 32 -7.38 19.74 -9.10
N LYS A 33 -7.56 19.51 -10.40
CA LYS A 33 -8.90 19.24 -10.99
C LYS A 33 -9.61 18.03 -10.36
N PHE A 34 -8.88 17.19 -9.62
CA PHE A 34 -9.40 16.02 -8.91
C PHE A 34 -9.63 16.25 -7.41
N ALA A 35 -9.48 17.47 -6.88
CA ALA A 35 -9.64 17.75 -5.45
C ALA A 35 -10.99 17.28 -4.89
N LYS A 36 -12.08 17.40 -5.67
CA LYS A 36 -13.41 16.90 -5.29
C LYS A 36 -13.50 15.38 -5.12
N CYS A 37 -12.52 14.61 -5.61
CA CYS A 37 -12.46 13.17 -5.39
C CYS A 37 -12.01 12.82 -3.97
N ASN A 38 -11.40 13.75 -3.23
CA ASN A 38 -10.96 13.52 -1.85
C ASN A 38 -12.14 13.25 -0.91
N ASP A 39 -13.35 13.71 -1.24
CA ASP A 39 -14.57 13.46 -0.45
C ASP A 39 -15.26 12.13 -0.80
N LYS A 40 -14.71 11.37 -1.75
CA LYS A 40 -15.27 10.09 -2.20
C LYS A 40 -14.43 8.94 -1.69
N GLN A 41 -15.05 8.08 -0.89
CA GLN A 41 -14.42 6.83 -0.48
C GLN A 41 -14.29 5.90 -1.68
N MET A 42 -13.11 5.33 -1.87
CA MET A 42 -12.80 4.40 -2.95
C MET A 42 -12.21 3.11 -2.38
N SER A 43 -12.44 2.01 -3.07
CA SER A 43 -11.75 0.75 -2.80
C SER A 43 -10.27 0.89 -3.16
N GLY A 44 -9.41 0.35 -2.32
CA GLY A 44 -7.96 0.31 -2.51
C GLY A 44 -7.37 -0.94 -1.87
N THR A 45 -6.05 -1.08 -1.99
CA THR A 45 -5.28 -2.17 -1.39
C THR A 45 -4.44 -1.61 -0.25
N SER A 46 -4.55 -2.20 0.94
CA SER A 46 -3.75 -1.88 2.13
C SER A 46 -2.74 -2.98 2.43
N LEU A 47 -1.63 -2.59 3.05
CA LEU A 47 -0.61 -3.49 3.60
C LEU A 47 -0.78 -3.52 5.12
N PHE A 48 -0.97 -4.72 5.66
CA PHE A 48 -1.08 -4.95 7.10
C PHE A 48 0.19 -5.66 7.55
N TYR A 49 1.01 -4.99 8.36
CA TYR A 49 2.23 -5.58 8.91
C TYR A 49 1.99 -6.00 10.36
N LYS A 50 2.49 -7.19 10.72
CA LYS A 50 2.56 -7.67 12.09
C LYS A 50 3.98 -8.12 12.39
N SER A 51 4.59 -7.53 13.41
CA SER A 51 5.90 -7.95 13.90
C SER A 51 5.82 -9.31 14.60
N SER A 52 6.93 -10.06 14.58
CA SER A 52 7.08 -11.30 15.33
C SER A 52 7.00 -11.04 16.83
N ASP A 53 6.39 -11.98 17.56
CA ASP A 53 6.22 -11.84 19.01
C ASP A 53 7.56 -11.63 19.73
N GLY A 54 7.65 -10.57 20.53
CA GLY A 54 8.86 -10.22 21.28
C GLY A 54 9.96 -9.53 20.47
N TYR A 55 9.79 -9.33 19.15
CA TYR A 55 10.74 -8.56 18.37
C TYR A 55 10.54 -7.06 18.58
N VAL A 56 11.64 -6.35 18.84
CA VAL A 56 11.70 -4.90 18.93
C VAL A 56 12.91 -4.44 18.13
N GLY A 57 12.66 -3.78 17.01
CA GLY A 57 13.72 -3.33 16.11
C GLY A 57 13.15 -2.89 14.76
N PRO A 58 14.01 -2.36 13.87
CA PRO A 58 13.61 -2.05 12.51
C PRO A 58 13.38 -3.33 11.71
N ASP A 59 12.33 -3.35 10.92
CA ASP A 59 12.06 -4.42 9.96
C ASP A 59 11.71 -3.77 8.61
N SER A 60 11.95 -4.48 7.51
CA SER A 60 11.64 -3.93 6.20
C SER A 60 11.34 -5.01 5.20
N PHE A 61 10.53 -4.67 4.20
CA PHE A 61 10.16 -5.59 3.15
C PHE A 61 10.01 -4.86 1.82
N LYS A 62 10.11 -5.59 0.71
CA LYS A 62 10.01 -5.03 -0.64
C LYS A 62 8.78 -5.55 -1.34
N VAL A 63 8.03 -4.62 -1.93
CA VAL A 63 6.83 -4.92 -2.72
C VAL A 63 6.93 -4.32 -4.11
N LEU A 64 6.28 -4.97 -5.07
CA LEU A 64 5.98 -4.44 -6.39
C LEU A 64 4.49 -4.07 -6.41
N ILE A 65 4.22 -2.77 -6.57
CA ILE A 65 2.85 -2.23 -6.70
C ILE A 65 2.57 -2.05 -8.18
N ILE A 66 1.52 -2.68 -8.68
CA ILE A 66 1.07 -2.62 -10.07
C ILE A 66 -0.28 -1.91 -10.10
N TYR A 67 -0.32 -0.74 -10.71
CA TYR A 67 -1.53 0.07 -10.84
C TYR A 67 -2.38 -0.37 -12.04
N PRO A 68 -3.69 -0.03 -12.08
CA PRO A 68 -4.57 -0.38 -13.20
C PRO A 68 -4.15 0.17 -14.56
N ASN A 69 -3.34 1.24 -14.58
CA ASN A 69 -2.77 1.80 -15.80
C ASN A 69 -1.47 1.11 -16.24
N LEU A 70 -1.16 -0.07 -15.66
CA LEU A 70 0.02 -0.88 -15.93
C LEU A 70 1.35 -0.26 -15.49
N LEU A 71 1.33 0.89 -14.80
CA LEU A 71 2.53 1.40 -14.13
C LEU A 71 2.87 0.50 -12.94
N ALA A 72 4.15 0.17 -12.81
CA ALA A 72 4.65 -0.65 -11.72
C ALA A 72 5.77 0.06 -10.97
N TYR A 73 5.74 -0.02 -9.64
CA TYR A 73 6.74 0.60 -8.76
C TYR A 73 7.24 -0.40 -7.72
N LYS A 74 8.58 -0.49 -7.59
CA LYS A 74 9.20 -1.19 -6.46
C LYS A 74 9.27 -0.23 -5.28
N MET A 75 8.78 -0.67 -4.14
CA MET A 75 8.75 0.10 -2.90
C MET A 75 9.40 -0.71 -1.78
N ILE A 76 10.26 -0.06 -1.00
CA ILE A 76 10.77 -0.57 0.27
C ILE A 76 9.87 0.00 1.36
N VAL A 77 9.26 -0.86 2.17
CA VAL A 77 8.50 -0.49 3.36
C VAL A 77 9.40 -0.72 4.57
N ARG A 78 9.47 0.25 5.48
CA ARG A 78 10.30 0.27 6.68
C ARG A 78 9.47 0.70 7.88
#